data_AF-C6J0M2-F1
#
_entry.id   AF-C6J0M2-F1
#
_cell.length_a   1.000
_cell.length_b   1.000
_cell.length_c   1.000
_cell.angle_alpha   90.00
_cell.angle_beta   90.00
_cell.angle_gamma   90.00
#
_symmetry.space_group_name_H-M   'P 1'
#
loop_
_entity.id
_entity.type
_entity.pdbx_description
1 polymer ?
#
loop_
_entity_poly.entity_id
_entity_poly.type
_entity_poly.pdbx_seq_one_letter_code
_entity_poly.pdbx_strand_id
1 'polypeptide(L)'
;MYIHEMIGETKRLRQQMTPEYEAYFGEMVLYFRSGSSSLSEAKGEELLLDIARQIIKNQAKGISAAERFGPDPKAYCAELAEDVKARKPRTLKDKIKYYTMIPWVALTWVFFIYMITGFFSKWFGGELEYTQISTSSLLIIAVLSIVLIELVTRFLGNSSKAVEGQKAAGGGRPAGPGAKPGMQSISGPRGFNLRAFGTYIAVAAVLIIVGTVLNRIMPAFTVSPWDSLILFAVGLAGQIFFFGRRSKN
;
A
#
# COMPACT_ATOMS: atom_id res chain seq x y z
N MET A 1 6.06 21.33 2.50
CA MET A 1 7.34 22.05 2.44
C MET A 1 7.52 22.53 1.00
N TYR A 2 7.81 23.81 0.81
CA TYR A 2 8.03 24.34 -0.54
C TYR A 2 9.39 23.89 -1.09
N ILE A 3 9.54 23.84 -2.42
CA ILE A 3 10.78 23.39 -3.09
C ILE A 3 12.01 24.15 -2.58
N HIS A 4 11.90 25.49 -2.47
CA HIS A 4 12.98 26.34 -1.99
C HIS A 4 13.41 26.02 -0.54
N GLU A 5 12.47 25.62 0.32
CA GLU A 5 12.77 25.24 1.71
C GLU A 5 13.56 23.93 1.71
N MET A 6 13.14 22.95 0.90
CA MET A 6 13.80 21.64 0.81
C MET A 6 15.24 21.80 0.31
N ILE A 7 15.45 22.62 -0.72
CA ILE A 7 16.78 22.96 -1.23
C ILE A 7 17.62 23.63 -0.15
N GLY A 8 17.05 24.59 0.58
CA GLY A 8 17.73 25.30 1.66
C GLY A 8 18.16 24.38 2.81
N GLU A 9 17.28 23.49 3.26
CA GLU A 9 17.58 22.52 4.31
C GLU A 9 18.60 21.48 3.85
N THR A 10 18.47 20.98 2.61
CA THR A 10 19.43 20.05 2.00
C THR A 10 20.83 20.65 1.93
N LYS A 11 20.94 21.94 1.58
CA LYS A 11 22.24 22.63 1.54
C LYS A 11 22.88 22.71 2.93
N ARG A 12 22.09 22.99 3.98
CA ARG A 12 22.57 23.02 5.37
C ARG A 12 23.05 21.64 5.82
N LEU A 13 22.31 20.59 5.51
CA LEU A 13 22.70 19.21 5.83
C LEU A 13 23.97 18.79 5.09
N ARG A 14 24.08 19.14 3.80
CA ARG A 14 25.28 18.84 2.99
C ARG A 14 26.56 19.45 3.59
N GLN A 15 26.49 20.64 4.15
CA GLN A 15 27.65 21.29 4.80
C GLN A 15 28.15 20.56 6.06
N GLN A 16 27.34 19.68 6.65
CA GLN A 16 27.68 18.90 7.83
C GLN A 16 28.20 17.49 7.49
N MET A 17 28.21 17.13 6.21
CA MET A 17 28.65 15.81 5.75
C MET A 17 30.17 15.69 5.79
N THR A 18 30.70 14.49 6.06
CA THR A 18 32.12 14.22 5.80
C THR A 18 32.40 14.25 4.30
N PRO A 19 33.66 14.47 3.86
CA PRO A 19 34.01 14.53 2.45
C PRO A 19 33.57 13.31 1.63
N GLU A 20 33.63 12.11 2.22
CA GLU A 20 33.16 10.87 1.59
C GLU A 20 31.65 10.90 1.32
N TYR A 21 30.86 11.26 2.33
CA TYR A 21 29.40 11.36 2.21
C TYR A 21 28.97 12.50 1.29
N GLU A 22 29.70 13.60 1.29
CA GLU A 22 29.45 14.77 0.45
C GLU A 22 29.63 14.44 -1.03
N ALA A 23 30.73 13.75 -1.38
CA ALA A 23 30.98 13.31 -2.75
C ALA A 23 29.92 12.31 -3.22
N TYR A 24 29.58 11.34 -2.37
CA TYR A 24 28.55 10.34 -2.67
C TYR A 24 27.17 10.99 -2.86
N PHE A 25 26.80 11.93 -1.99
CA PHE A 25 25.55 12.69 -2.10
C PHE A 25 25.53 13.63 -3.32
N GLY A 26 26.69 14.18 -3.72
CA GLY A 26 26.84 15.01 -4.91
C GLY A 26 26.37 14.31 -6.18
N GLU A 27 26.72 13.03 -6.35
CA GLU A 27 26.26 12.21 -7.49
C GLU A 27 24.74 12.00 -7.47
N MET A 28 24.13 11.87 -6.29
CA MET A 28 22.67 11.77 -6.15
C MET A 28 21.96 13.07 -6.53
N VAL A 29 22.50 14.20 -6.07
CA VAL A 29 22.01 15.54 -6.44
C VAL A 29 22.09 15.72 -7.95
N LEU A 30 23.21 15.31 -8.56
CA LEU A 30 23.37 15.36 -10.00
C LEU A 30 22.27 14.53 -10.68
N TYR A 31 22.04 13.28 -10.27
CA TYR A 31 21.01 12.42 -10.86
C TYR A 31 19.60 13.02 -10.82
N PHE A 32 19.17 13.57 -9.68
CA PHE A 32 17.81 14.12 -9.55
C PHE A 32 17.64 15.48 -10.22
N ARG A 33 18.68 16.34 -10.21
CA ARG A 33 18.60 17.72 -10.76
C ARG A 33 19.00 17.84 -12.22
N SER A 34 19.77 16.90 -12.78
CA SER A 34 20.15 16.88 -14.21
C SER A 34 18.99 16.48 -15.14
N GLY A 35 17.83 16.12 -14.60
CA GLY A 35 16.73 15.55 -15.36
C GLY A 35 16.94 14.07 -15.73
N SER A 36 17.96 13.39 -15.19
CA SER A 36 18.15 11.95 -15.38
C SER A 36 17.09 11.10 -14.65
N SER A 37 16.40 11.67 -13.65
CA SER A 37 15.28 11.02 -12.97
C SER A 37 13.94 11.30 -13.67
N SER A 38 13.05 10.30 -13.71
CA SER A 38 11.68 10.47 -14.21
C SER A 38 10.70 11.10 -13.19
N LEU A 39 11.22 11.66 -12.11
CA LEU A 39 10.43 12.27 -11.04
C LEU A 39 10.18 13.76 -11.32
N SER A 40 9.08 14.29 -10.80
CA SER A 40 8.86 15.74 -10.78
C SER A 40 9.89 16.40 -9.86
N GLU A 41 10.33 17.61 -10.19
CA GLU A 41 11.30 18.40 -9.40
C GLU A 41 10.99 18.40 -7.89
N ALA A 42 9.75 18.70 -7.51
CA ALA A 42 9.32 18.68 -6.11
C ALA A 42 9.55 17.34 -5.39
N LYS A 43 9.36 16.22 -6.10
CA LYS A 43 9.58 14.88 -5.55
C LYS A 43 11.06 14.50 -5.51
N GLY A 44 11.85 14.96 -6.49
CA GLY A 44 13.30 14.79 -6.48
C GLY A 44 13.90 15.50 -5.27
N GLU A 45 13.50 16.75 -5.02
CA GLU A 45 13.97 17.52 -3.85
C GLU A 45 13.50 16.94 -2.51
N GLU A 46 12.28 16.41 -2.43
CA GLU A 46 11.79 15.71 -1.23
C GLU A 46 12.66 14.47 -0.91
N LEU A 47 13.03 13.70 -1.94
CA LEU A 47 13.85 12.51 -1.81
C LEU A 47 15.29 12.86 -1.43
N LEU A 48 15.87 13.87 -2.06
CA LEU A 48 17.19 14.39 -1.72
C LEU A 48 17.27 14.86 -0.27
N LEU A 49 16.24 15.55 0.22
CA LEU A 49 16.16 16.00 1.61
C LEU A 49 16.12 14.81 2.58
N ASP A 50 15.32 13.79 2.28
CA ASP A 50 15.25 12.58 3.12
C ASP A 50 16.59 11.84 3.17
N ILE A 51 17.24 11.65 2.01
CA ILE A 51 18.56 11.03 1.92
C ILE A 51 19.59 11.84 2.72
N ALA A 52 19.61 13.17 2.58
CA ALA A 52 20.54 14.03 3.32
C ALA A 52 20.40 13.87 4.84
N ARG A 53 19.16 13.75 5.35
CA ARG A 53 18.91 13.47 6.77
C ARG A 53 19.39 12.08 7.19
N GLN A 54 19.19 11.08 6.34
CA GLN A 54 19.69 9.72 6.59
C GLN A 54 21.22 9.69 6.64
N ILE A 55 21.90 10.40 5.74
CA ILE A 55 23.37 10.52 5.74
C ILE A 55 23.87 11.05 7.07
N ILE A 56 23.39 12.20 7.56
CA ILE A 56 23.85 12.78 8.82
C ILE A 56 23.63 11.82 10.00
N LYS A 57 22.51 11.10 10.00
CA LYS A 57 22.20 10.10 11.02
C LYS A 57 23.13 8.88 10.98
N ASN A 58 23.55 8.44 9.80
CA ASN A 58 24.42 7.28 9.63
C ASN A 58 25.90 7.64 9.83
N GLN A 59 26.30 8.84 9.41
CA GLN A 59 27.60 9.43 9.69
C GLN A 59 27.88 9.49 11.19
N ALA A 60 26.90 9.89 12.01
CA ALA A 60 27.03 9.89 13.46
C ALA A 60 27.27 8.48 14.07
N LYS A 61 27.03 7.41 13.31
CA LYS A 61 27.24 6.01 13.71
C LYS A 61 28.51 5.40 13.12
N GLY A 62 29.27 6.17 12.32
CA GLY A 62 30.49 5.68 11.66
C GLY A 62 30.27 4.65 10.55
N ILE A 63 29.04 4.51 10.03
CA ILE A 63 28.74 3.65 8.88
C ILE A 63 29.22 4.37 7.62
N SER A 64 29.75 3.67 6.61
CA SER A 64 30.16 4.28 5.34
C SER A 64 28.98 4.50 4.39
N ALA A 65 29.13 5.42 3.43
CA ALA A 65 28.06 5.70 2.45
C ALA A 65 27.78 4.48 1.57
N ALA A 66 28.83 3.81 1.10
CA ALA A 66 28.74 2.64 0.23
C ALA A 66 28.12 1.42 0.94
N GLU A 67 28.39 1.24 2.24
CA GLU A 67 27.78 0.17 3.02
C GLU A 67 26.28 0.39 3.24
N ARG A 68 25.86 1.64 3.42
CA ARG A 68 24.46 1.96 3.71
C ARG A 68 23.59 2.08 2.46
N PHE A 69 24.10 2.72 1.43
CA PHE A 69 23.34 3.09 0.22
C PHE A 69 23.79 2.30 -1.02
N GLY A 70 24.81 1.45 -0.88
CA GLY A 70 25.39 0.67 -1.97
C GLY A 70 26.57 1.37 -2.64
N PRO A 71 27.39 0.64 -3.41
CA PRO A 71 28.60 1.17 -4.01
C PRO A 71 28.34 2.21 -5.10
N ASP A 72 27.18 2.18 -5.76
CA ASP A 72 26.82 3.11 -6.84
C ASP A 72 25.65 4.03 -6.45
N PRO A 73 25.92 5.34 -6.24
CA PRO A 73 24.88 6.31 -5.92
C PRO A 73 23.80 6.44 -7.00
N LYS A 74 24.16 6.28 -8.28
CA LYS A 74 23.20 6.43 -9.40
C LYS A 74 22.25 5.25 -9.47
N ALA A 75 22.77 4.03 -9.32
CA ALA A 75 21.95 2.84 -9.24
C ALA A 75 20.94 2.92 -8.09
N TYR A 76 21.40 3.33 -6.90
CA TYR A 76 20.51 3.58 -5.75
C TYR A 76 19.42 4.60 -6.06
N CYS A 77 19.76 5.73 -6.67
CA CYS A 77 18.78 6.75 -7.01
C CYS A 77 17.77 6.28 -8.08
N ALA A 78 18.22 5.48 -9.05
CA ALA A 78 17.37 4.93 -10.09
C ALA A 78 16.35 3.94 -9.53
N GLU A 79 16.79 3.03 -8.66
CA GLU A 79 15.91 2.09 -7.97
C GLU A 79 14.88 2.83 -7.11
N LEU A 80 15.35 3.81 -6.32
CA LEU A 80 14.48 4.60 -5.45
C LEU A 80 13.47 5.44 -6.25
N ALA A 81 13.86 5.98 -7.41
CA ALA A 81 12.97 6.70 -8.30
C ALA A 81 11.87 5.81 -8.91
N GLU A 82 12.24 4.60 -9.33
CA GLU A 82 11.30 3.60 -9.84
C GLU A 82 10.35 3.11 -8.75
N ASP A 83 10.83 2.89 -7.52
CA ASP A 83 10.00 2.53 -6.38
C ASP A 83 8.96 3.61 -6.03
N VAL A 84 9.41 4.87 -5.96
CA VAL A 84 8.54 6.03 -5.71
C VAL A 84 7.51 6.20 -6.83
N LYS A 85 7.84 5.78 -8.05
CA LYS A 85 6.93 5.79 -9.20
C LYS A 85 5.95 4.62 -9.19
N ALA A 86 6.42 3.42 -8.85
CA ALA A 86 5.61 2.21 -8.76
C ALA A 86 4.56 2.30 -7.64
N ARG A 87 4.87 2.99 -6.53
CA ARG A 87 3.95 3.16 -5.39
C ARG A 87 2.86 4.22 -5.60
N LYS A 88 2.97 5.12 -6.58
CA LYS A 88 1.96 6.16 -6.82
C LYS A 88 1.03 5.74 -7.96
N PRO A 89 -0.27 5.46 -7.73
CA PRO A 89 -1.22 5.35 -8.84
C PRO A 89 -1.31 6.71 -9.52
N ARG A 90 -0.69 6.83 -10.70
CA ARG A 90 -0.23 8.11 -11.25
C ARG A 90 -1.25 8.75 -12.21
N THR A 91 -2.33 8.06 -12.55
CA THR A 91 -3.34 8.59 -13.49
C THR A 91 -4.77 8.16 -13.12
N LEU A 92 -5.78 8.91 -13.59
CA LEU A 92 -7.19 8.49 -13.50
C LEU A 92 -7.39 7.09 -14.09
N LYS A 93 -6.64 6.74 -15.13
CA LYS A 93 -6.62 5.41 -15.75
C LYS A 93 -6.10 4.33 -14.80
N ASP A 94 -5.06 4.61 -14.02
CA ASP A 94 -4.54 3.66 -13.01
C ASP A 94 -5.51 3.47 -11.86
N LYS A 95 -6.21 4.54 -11.45
CA LYS A 95 -7.28 4.45 -10.44
C LYS A 95 -8.44 3.62 -10.95
N ILE A 96 -8.92 3.87 -12.17
CA ILE A 96 -9.97 3.06 -12.81
C ILE A 96 -9.52 1.60 -12.88
N LYS A 97 -8.31 1.34 -13.40
CA LYS A 97 -7.75 -0.03 -13.44
C LYS A 97 -7.74 -0.66 -12.05
N TYR A 98 -7.25 0.03 -11.03
CA TYR A 98 -7.20 -0.45 -9.65
C TYR A 98 -8.59 -0.81 -9.12
N TYR A 99 -9.56 0.10 -9.20
CA TYR A 99 -10.93 -0.12 -8.72
C TYR A 99 -11.70 -1.15 -9.55
N THR A 100 -11.37 -1.36 -10.83
CA THR A 100 -11.91 -2.46 -11.64
C THR A 100 -11.28 -3.81 -11.28
N MET A 101 -9.98 -3.84 -10.94
CA MET A 101 -9.29 -5.08 -10.61
C MET A 101 -9.75 -5.68 -9.28
N ILE A 102 -10.08 -4.85 -8.30
CA ILE A 102 -10.56 -5.29 -6.99
C ILE A 102 -11.77 -6.24 -7.09
N PRO A 103 -12.90 -5.84 -7.68
CA PRO A 103 -14.07 -6.71 -7.80
C PRO A 103 -13.80 -7.86 -8.76
N TRP A 104 -12.98 -7.66 -9.80
CA TRP A 104 -12.59 -8.75 -10.72
C TRP A 104 -11.90 -9.89 -9.97
N VAL A 105 -10.91 -9.56 -9.12
CA VAL A 105 -10.18 -10.53 -8.32
C VAL A 105 -11.11 -11.19 -7.29
N ALA A 106 -11.92 -10.40 -6.58
CA ALA A 106 -12.85 -10.93 -5.59
C ALA A 106 -13.85 -11.92 -6.21
N LEU A 107 -14.45 -11.58 -7.35
CA LEU A 107 -15.38 -12.46 -8.07
C LEU A 107 -14.69 -13.73 -8.55
N THR A 108 -13.46 -13.63 -9.07
CA THR A 108 -12.67 -14.80 -9.48
C THR A 108 -12.53 -15.79 -8.32
N TRP A 109 -12.16 -15.30 -7.13
CA TRP A 109 -11.99 -16.16 -5.95
C TRP A 109 -13.31 -16.72 -5.41
N VAL A 110 -14.43 -16.01 -5.58
CA VAL A 110 -15.75 -16.55 -5.22
C VAL A 110 -16.11 -17.76 -6.10
N PHE A 111 -15.89 -17.67 -7.42
CA PHE A 111 -16.12 -18.81 -8.31
C PHE A 111 -15.15 -19.97 -8.04
N PHE A 112 -13.92 -19.68 -7.60
CA PHE A 112 -13.00 -20.71 -7.14
C PHE A 112 -13.54 -21.47 -5.92
N ILE A 113 -14.10 -20.76 -4.93
CA ILE A 113 -14.70 -21.38 -3.75
C ILE A 113 -15.87 -22.26 -4.17
N TYR A 114 -16.78 -21.77 -5.02
CA TYR A 114 -17.94 -22.55 -5.49
C TYR A 114 -17.55 -23.78 -6.31
N MET A 115 -16.52 -23.64 -7.14
CA MET A 115 -15.91 -24.77 -7.83
C MET A 115 -15.41 -25.82 -6.83
N ILE A 116 -14.58 -25.42 -5.86
CA ILE A 116 -14.04 -26.34 -4.85
C ILE A 116 -15.18 -27.00 -4.06
N THR A 117 -16.13 -26.24 -3.52
CA THR A 117 -17.21 -26.82 -2.70
C THR A 117 -18.03 -27.83 -3.48
N GLY A 118 -18.35 -27.55 -4.75
CA GLY A 118 -19.09 -28.47 -5.60
C GLY A 118 -18.32 -29.76 -5.93
N PHE A 119 -17.03 -29.66 -6.28
CA PHE A 119 -16.20 -30.84 -6.55
C PHE A 119 -15.85 -31.61 -5.27
N PHE A 120 -15.65 -30.91 -4.16
CA PHE A 120 -15.36 -31.51 -2.86
C PHE A 120 -16.57 -32.30 -2.36
N SER A 121 -17.79 -31.76 -2.47
CA SER A 121 -19.02 -32.52 -2.15
C SER A 121 -19.09 -33.84 -2.95
N LYS A 122 -18.83 -33.79 -4.26
CA LYS A 122 -18.76 -34.98 -5.11
C LYS A 122 -17.67 -35.97 -4.66
N TRP A 123 -16.52 -35.48 -4.21
CA TRP A 123 -15.39 -36.31 -3.78
C TRP A 123 -15.71 -37.14 -2.53
N PHE A 124 -16.57 -36.64 -1.63
CA PHE A 124 -17.05 -37.37 -0.45
C PHE A 124 -18.32 -38.20 -0.70
N GLY A 125 -18.66 -38.45 -1.96
CA GLY A 125 -19.83 -39.25 -2.34
C GLY A 125 -21.15 -38.49 -2.36
N GLY A 126 -21.12 -37.16 -2.26
CA GLY A 126 -22.27 -36.30 -2.52
C GLY A 126 -22.58 -36.14 -4.01
N GLU A 127 -23.72 -35.52 -4.32
CA GLU A 127 -24.07 -35.15 -5.69
C GLU A 127 -23.37 -33.86 -6.14
N LEU A 128 -23.36 -33.61 -7.45
CA LEU A 128 -22.93 -32.32 -8.00
C LEU A 128 -23.92 -31.24 -7.57
N GLU A 129 -23.60 -30.52 -6.50
CA GLU A 129 -24.43 -29.43 -6.02
C GLU A 129 -24.43 -28.26 -6.99
N TYR A 130 -25.62 -27.91 -7.48
CA TYR A 130 -25.85 -26.70 -8.25
C TYR A 130 -25.99 -25.54 -7.29
N THR A 131 -25.03 -24.62 -7.31
CA THR A 131 -25.07 -23.46 -6.43
C THR A 131 -26.01 -22.41 -7.02
N GLN A 132 -27.04 -22.03 -6.27
CA GLN A 132 -27.86 -20.88 -6.64
C GLN A 132 -27.15 -19.58 -6.28
N ILE A 133 -26.85 -18.78 -7.30
CA ILE A 133 -26.19 -17.49 -7.15
C ILE A 133 -27.16 -16.41 -7.63
N SER A 134 -27.47 -15.46 -6.76
CA SER A 134 -28.23 -14.28 -7.16
C SER A 134 -27.31 -13.22 -7.75
N THR A 135 -27.74 -12.57 -8.84
CA THR A 135 -26.94 -11.49 -9.44
C THR A 135 -26.70 -10.35 -8.43
N SER A 136 -27.61 -10.16 -7.48
CA SER A 136 -27.44 -9.24 -6.36
C SER A 136 -26.26 -9.58 -5.46
N SER A 137 -26.03 -10.85 -5.13
CA SER A 137 -24.92 -11.23 -4.25
C SER A 137 -23.56 -10.91 -4.90
N LEU A 138 -23.43 -11.14 -6.21
CA LEU A 138 -22.23 -10.79 -6.96
C LEU A 138 -21.95 -9.28 -6.97
N LEU A 139 -22.98 -8.45 -7.13
CA LEU A 139 -22.85 -6.99 -7.05
C LEU A 139 -22.46 -6.52 -5.65
N ILE A 140 -23.07 -7.09 -4.61
CA ILE A 140 -22.71 -6.78 -3.22
C ILE A 140 -21.25 -7.16 -2.96
N ILE A 141 -20.80 -8.34 -3.39
CA ILE A 141 -19.42 -8.79 -3.25
C ILE A 141 -18.47 -7.82 -3.96
N ALA A 142 -18.80 -7.40 -5.19
CA ALA A 142 -18.01 -6.43 -5.94
C ALA A 142 -17.89 -5.10 -5.18
N VAL A 143 -18.98 -4.53 -4.69
CA VAL A 143 -18.97 -3.27 -3.93
C VAL A 143 -18.26 -3.43 -2.59
N LEU A 144 -18.55 -4.50 -1.85
CA LEU A 144 -17.95 -4.79 -0.54
C LEU A 144 -16.43 -4.96 -0.64
N SER A 145 -15.94 -5.61 -1.70
CA SER A 145 -14.51 -5.78 -1.92
C SER A 145 -13.79 -4.43 -2.06
N ILE A 146 -14.39 -3.46 -2.76
CA ILE A 146 -13.87 -2.09 -2.90
C ILE A 146 -13.88 -1.39 -1.54
N VAL A 147 -15.02 -1.43 -0.84
CA VAL A 147 -15.17 -0.82 0.49
C VAL A 147 -14.13 -1.36 1.46
N LEU A 148 -13.91 -2.68 1.48
CA LEU A 148 -12.97 -3.34 2.37
C LEU A 148 -11.52 -2.93 2.08
N ILE A 149 -11.13 -2.81 0.82
CA ILE A 149 -9.77 -2.40 0.45
C ILE A 149 -9.54 -0.92 0.77
N GLU A 150 -10.51 -0.06 0.49
CA GLU A 150 -10.47 1.35 0.91
C GLU A 150 -10.35 1.45 2.44
N LEU A 151 -10.99 0.53 3.17
CA LEU A 151 -10.89 0.44 4.63
C LEU A 151 -9.50 0.08 5.11
N VAL A 152 -8.95 -1.00 4.59
CA VAL A 152 -7.64 -1.53 4.96
C VAL A 152 -6.56 -0.50 4.64
N THR A 153 -6.61 0.13 3.47
CA THR A 153 -5.66 1.17 3.07
C THR A 153 -5.76 2.40 3.95
N ARG A 154 -6.97 2.84 4.33
CA ARG A 154 -7.16 3.93 5.30
C ARG A 154 -6.61 3.57 6.68
N PHE A 155 -6.91 2.38 7.19
CA PHE A 155 -6.49 1.96 8.53
C PHE A 155 -4.96 1.78 8.63
N LEU A 156 -4.35 1.17 7.63
CA LEU A 156 -2.89 1.02 7.54
C LEU A 156 -2.19 2.37 7.30
N GLY A 157 -2.73 3.22 6.42
CA GLY A 157 -2.19 4.54 6.14
C GLY A 157 -2.25 5.51 7.33
N ASN A 158 -3.29 5.42 8.15
CA ASN A 158 -3.46 6.28 9.32
C ASN A 158 -2.55 5.87 10.49
N SER A 159 -2.17 4.59 10.57
CA SER A 159 -1.28 4.07 11.62
C SER A 159 0.15 4.62 11.49
N SER A 160 0.64 4.82 10.26
CA SER A 160 1.97 5.38 10.00
C SER A 160 2.07 6.86 10.37
N LYS A 161 1.04 7.65 10.09
CA LYS A 161 1.01 9.09 10.41
C LYS A 161 0.91 9.36 11.92
N ALA A 162 0.22 8.50 12.66
CA ALA A 162 0.10 8.63 14.12
C ALA A 162 1.45 8.40 14.85
N VAL A 163 2.31 7.53 14.33
CA VAL A 163 3.66 7.27 14.90
C VAL A 163 4.61 8.45 14.65
N GLU A 164 4.46 9.13 13.51
CA GLU A 164 5.28 10.29 13.14
C GLU A 164 4.91 11.54 13.96
N GLY A 165 3.61 11.77 14.18
CA GLY A 165 3.12 12.85 15.05
C GLY A 165 3.51 12.69 16.54
N GLN A 166 3.67 11.45 17.00
CA GLN A 166 4.07 11.17 18.40
C GLN A 166 5.59 11.31 18.63
N LYS A 167 6.41 11.16 17.58
CA LYS A 167 7.86 11.49 17.64
C LYS A 167 8.11 13.00 17.56
N ALA A 168 7.27 13.74 16.84
CA ALA A 168 7.41 15.20 16.72
C ALA A 168 7.01 15.96 18.00
N ALA A 169 6.13 15.39 18.83
CA ALA A 169 5.66 16.02 20.08
C ALA A 169 6.52 15.69 21.33
N GLY A 170 7.57 14.87 21.21
CA GLY A 170 8.44 14.44 22.32
C GLY A 170 9.66 15.34 22.59
N GLY A 171 9.73 16.53 21.99
CA GLY A 171 10.83 17.49 22.16
C GLY A 171 10.75 18.28 23.48
N GLY A 172 10.73 17.59 24.62
CA GLY A 172 10.74 18.22 25.94
C GLY A 172 12.08 18.03 26.65
N ARG A 173 12.92 19.07 26.61
CA ARG A 173 14.03 19.48 27.51
C ARG A 173 14.97 18.37 28.08
N PRO A 174 16.30 18.47 27.95
CA PRO A 174 17.20 17.51 28.60
C PRO A 174 17.10 17.66 30.13
N ALA A 175 16.72 16.58 30.80
CA ALA A 175 16.80 16.46 32.25
C ALA A 175 18.28 16.41 32.68
N GLY A 176 18.61 17.12 33.75
CA GLY A 176 19.96 17.21 34.32
C GLY A 176 20.56 15.86 34.77
N PRO A 177 21.86 15.84 35.09
CA PRO A 177 22.59 14.61 35.36
C PRO A 177 22.18 14.05 36.73
N GLY A 178 21.37 12.98 36.75
CA GLY A 178 21.01 12.34 38.02
C GLY A 178 19.94 11.24 38.03
N ALA A 179 19.41 10.76 36.90
CA ALA A 179 18.34 9.74 36.93
C ALA A 179 18.84 8.33 36.60
N LYS A 180 18.63 7.40 37.54
CA LYS A 180 18.97 5.97 37.48
C LYS A 180 18.23 5.21 36.36
N PRO A 181 18.78 4.11 35.82
CA PRO A 181 18.11 3.31 34.79
C PRO A 181 17.03 2.43 35.44
N GLY A 182 15.77 2.70 35.13
CA GLY A 182 14.65 1.94 35.65
C GLY A 182 13.40 2.06 34.79
N MET A 183 13.03 0.93 34.18
CA MET A 183 11.71 0.58 33.64
C MET A 183 11.24 1.32 32.37
N GLN A 184 11.47 0.66 31.22
CA GLN A 184 10.74 0.93 29.99
C GLN A 184 9.25 0.65 30.21
N SER A 185 8.41 1.68 30.18
CA SER A 185 6.96 1.51 30.11
C SER A 185 6.60 0.90 28.76
N ILE A 186 6.21 -0.37 28.75
CA ILE A 186 5.54 -0.99 27.61
C ILE A 186 4.23 -0.23 27.42
N SER A 187 4.16 0.61 26.39
CA SER A 187 2.93 1.26 25.96
C SER A 187 1.91 0.17 25.59
N GLY A 188 0.81 0.10 26.37
CA GLY A 188 -0.28 -0.85 26.18
C GLY A 188 -1.01 -0.72 24.84
N PRO A 189 -1.89 -1.69 24.52
CA PRO A 189 -2.52 -1.80 23.21
C PRO A 189 -3.37 -0.56 22.89
N ARG A 190 -3.20 -0.04 21.66
CA ARG A 190 -3.96 1.11 21.13
C ARG A 190 -5.45 0.89 21.36
N GLY A 191 -6.09 1.83 22.07
CA GLY A 191 -7.52 1.80 22.35
C GLY A 191 -8.35 1.65 21.06
N PHE A 192 -9.31 0.74 21.10
CA PHE A 192 -10.21 0.45 20.01
C PHE A 192 -10.95 1.73 19.57
N ASN A 193 -10.83 2.11 18.30
CA ASN A 193 -11.47 3.32 17.78
C ASN A 193 -12.96 3.04 17.55
N LEU A 194 -13.76 3.18 18.62
CA LEU A 194 -15.19 2.85 18.64
C LEU A 194 -15.99 3.57 17.54
N ARG A 195 -15.59 4.80 17.18
CA ARG A 195 -16.20 5.54 16.07
C ARG A 195 -15.96 4.89 14.72
N ALA A 196 -14.73 4.45 14.45
CA ALA A 196 -14.41 3.73 13.22
C ALA A 196 -15.18 2.41 13.14
N PHE A 197 -15.24 1.68 14.26
CA PHE A 197 -16.03 0.46 14.38
C PHE A 197 -17.53 0.69 14.14
N GLY A 198 -18.09 1.76 14.71
CA GLY A 198 -19.49 2.14 14.50
C GLY A 198 -19.81 2.45 13.04
N THR A 199 -18.92 3.17 12.34
CA THR A 199 -19.08 3.42 10.90
C THR A 199 -19.05 2.12 10.09
N TYR A 200 -18.27 1.11 10.51
CA TYR A 200 -18.21 -0.18 9.82
C TYR A 200 -19.48 -1.00 9.99
N ILE A 201 -20.03 -1.05 11.20
CA ILE A 201 -21.32 -1.68 11.44
C ILE A 201 -22.40 -0.99 10.62
N ALA A 202 -22.38 0.35 10.54
CA ALA A 202 -23.34 1.10 9.73
C ALA A 202 -23.22 0.77 8.23
N VAL A 203 -22.01 0.76 7.67
CA VAL A 203 -21.78 0.40 6.25
C VAL A 203 -22.19 -1.04 5.97
N ALA A 204 -21.85 -1.98 6.87
CA ALA A 204 -22.26 -3.38 6.74
C ALA A 204 -23.78 -3.53 6.80
N ALA A 205 -24.45 -2.83 7.73
CA ALA A 205 -25.90 -2.84 7.84
C ALA A 205 -26.56 -2.26 6.57
N VAL A 206 -26.04 -1.16 6.04
CA VAL A 206 -26.52 -0.59 4.77
C VAL A 206 -26.34 -1.57 3.62
N LEU A 207 -25.19 -2.25 3.52
CA LEU A 207 -24.96 -3.25 2.47
C LEU A 207 -25.90 -4.46 2.60
N ILE A 208 -26.23 -4.90 3.82
CA ILE A 208 -27.21 -5.97 4.06
C ILE A 208 -28.62 -5.51 3.64
N ILE A 209 -29.02 -4.28 4.01
CA ILE A 209 -30.33 -3.72 3.63
C ILE A 209 -30.43 -3.56 2.11
N VAL A 210 -29.44 -2.96 1.47
CA VAL A 210 -29.41 -2.83 0.00
C VAL A 210 -29.41 -4.20 -0.65
N GLY A 211 -28.65 -5.15 -0.11
CA GLY A 211 -28.56 -6.49 -0.64
C GLY A 211 -29.86 -7.28 -0.60
N THR A 212 -30.59 -7.19 0.51
CA THR A 212 -31.90 -7.82 0.66
C THR A 212 -32.95 -7.24 -0.28
N VAL A 213 -32.92 -5.91 -0.51
CA VAL A 213 -33.79 -5.25 -1.49
C VAL A 213 -33.44 -5.69 -2.92
N LEU A 214 -32.16 -5.73 -3.27
CA LEU A 214 -31.70 -6.13 -4.60
C LEU A 214 -32.03 -7.61 -4.90
N ASN A 215 -31.92 -8.49 -3.90
CA ASN A 215 -32.23 -9.91 -4.04
C ASN A 215 -33.72 -10.18 -4.32
N ARG A 216 -34.60 -9.21 -4.02
CA ARG A 216 -36.03 -9.30 -4.35
C ARG A 216 -36.33 -8.96 -5.81
N ILE A 217 -35.46 -8.20 -6.47
CA ILE A 217 -35.66 -7.64 -7.82
C ILE A 217 -34.83 -8.40 -8.86
N MET A 218 -33.65 -8.89 -8.47
CA MET A 218 -32.70 -9.50 -9.39
C MET A 218 -32.92 -11.01 -9.52
N PRO A 219 -32.81 -11.57 -10.74
CA PRO A 219 -32.94 -13.01 -10.95
C PRO A 219 -31.79 -13.78 -10.30
N ALA A 220 -32.08 -15.00 -9.86
CA ALA A 220 -31.08 -15.97 -9.43
C ALA A 220 -30.91 -17.04 -10.51
N PHE A 221 -29.68 -17.52 -10.67
CA PHE A 221 -29.34 -18.56 -11.62
C PHE A 221 -28.53 -19.66 -10.94
N THR A 222 -28.70 -20.89 -11.42
CA THR A 222 -27.96 -22.06 -10.95
C THR A 222 -26.66 -22.17 -11.72
N VAL A 223 -25.55 -22.27 -11.00
CA VAL A 223 -24.21 -22.43 -11.57
C VAL A 223 -23.70 -23.80 -11.18
N SER A 224 -23.30 -24.60 -12.17
CA SER A 224 -22.68 -25.88 -11.90
C SER A 224 -21.22 -25.69 -11.47
N PRO A 225 -20.60 -26.71 -10.84
CA PRO A 225 -19.16 -26.65 -10.50
C PRO A 225 -18.27 -26.46 -11.74
N TRP A 226 -18.71 -26.95 -12.91
CA TRP A 226 -18.03 -26.76 -14.19
C TRP A 226 -18.13 -25.33 -14.71
N ASP A 227 -19.29 -24.70 -14.59
CA ASP A 227 -19.46 -23.30 -14.97
C ASP A 227 -18.59 -22.40 -14.09
N SER A 228 -18.50 -22.72 -12.80
CA SER A 228 -17.62 -22.02 -11.84
C SER A 228 -16.13 -22.19 -12.19
N LEU A 229 -15.72 -23.39 -12.65
CA LEU A 229 -14.36 -23.63 -13.14
C LEU A 229 -14.03 -22.75 -14.36
N ILE A 230 -14.96 -22.67 -15.33
CA ILE A 230 -14.77 -21.83 -16.53
C ILE A 230 -14.68 -20.36 -16.14
N LEU A 231 -15.59 -19.87 -15.29
CA LEU A 231 -15.58 -18.48 -14.81
C LEU A 231 -14.31 -18.16 -14.02
N PHE A 232 -13.81 -19.09 -13.22
CA PHE A 232 -12.53 -18.97 -12.53
C PHE A 232 -11.36 -18.87 -13.51
N ALA A 233 -11.30 -19.76 -14.51
CA ALA A 233 -10.24 -19.74 -15.53
C ALA A 233 -10.25 -18.45 -16.35
N VAL A 234 -11.43 -17.95 -16.74
CA VAL A 234 -11.59 -16.64 -17.41
C VAL A 234 -11.14 -15.50 -16.49
N GLY A 235 -11.51 -15.57 -15.21
CA GLY A 235 -11.09 -14.62 -14.19
C GLY A 235 -9.56 -14.54 -14.08
N LEU A 236 -8.88 -15.69 -13.99
CA LEU A 236 -7.42 -15.79 -13.96
C LEU A 236 -6.76 -15.29 -15.25
N ALA A 237 -7.27 -15.67 -16.42
CA ALA A 237 -6.76 -15.19 -17.70
C ALA A 237 -6.85 -13.65 -17.79
N GLY A 238 -7.97 -13.08 -17.32
CA GLY A 238 -8.14 -11.64 -17.16
C GLY A 238 -7.08 -11.03 -16.24
N GLN A 239 -6.86 -11.62 -15.06
CA GLN A 239 -5.82 -11.14 -14.13
C GLN A 239 -4.43 -11.17 -14.77
N ILE A 240 -4.05 -12.27 -15.43
CA ILE A 240 -2.77 -12.40 -16.13
C ILE A 240 -2.64 -11.34 -17.22
N PHE A 241 -3.69 -11.07 -17.99
CA PHE A 241 -3.68 -10.01 -19.00
C PHE A 241 -3.53 -8.60 -18.40
N PHE A 242 -4.19 -8.33 -17.28
CA PHE A 242 -4.13 -7.04 -16.59
C PHE A 242 -2.78 -6.80 -15.87
N PHE A 243 -2.19 -7.84 -15.28
CA PHE A 243 -0.91 -7.77 -14.57
C PHE A 243 0.32 -7.95 -15.49
N GLY A 244 0.21 -8.78 -16.53
CA GLY A 244 1.28 -9.12 -17.47
C GLY A 244 1.70 -7.99 -18.42
N ARG A 245 1.01 -6.84 -18.41
CA ARG A 245 1.43 -5.63 -19.17
C ARG A 245 2.62 -4.87 -18.57
N ARG A 246 3.53 -5.55 -17.87
CA ARG A 246 4.87 -5.03 -17.55
C ARG A 246 5.94 -5.97 -18.08
N SER A 247 6.19 -5.88 -19.38
CA SER A 247 7.53 -6.15 -19.94
C SER A 247 7.58 -5.55 -21.33
N LYS A 248 7.91 -4.26 -21.40
CA LYS A 248 8.66 -3.72 -22.52
C LYS A 248 9.32 -2.41 -22.08
N ASN A 249 10.58 -2.55 -21.70
CA ASN A 249 11.72 -1.66 -21.95
C ASN A 249 12.75 -1.91 -20.85
#